data_AF-A0A8C1IA68-F1
#
_entry.id   AF-A0A8C1IA68-F1
#
_cell.length_a   1.000
_cell.length_b   1.000
_cell.length_c   1.000
_cell.angle_alpha   90.00
_cell.angle_beta   90.00
_cell.angle_gamma   90.00
#
_symmetry.space_group_name_H-M   'P 1'
#
loop_
_entity.id
_entity.type
_entity.pdbx_description
1 polymer ?
#
loop_
_entity_poly.entity_id
_entity_poly.type
_entity_poly.pdbx_seq_one_letter_code
_entity_poly.pdbx_strand_id
1 'polypeptide(L)'
;MFSERFEMFRNEQPLHGPARPRRTRRRNVTCTFKVTLLRTGIDRLSSLRDAIASQRLVVQREQSETQFAEILRSTFPQLQGREFELCRVDAQRQVSRLSLESKTPAAIIGSGQLGRSALYVQEKSTYALAQVNSSPAPAVASFSSPAVASSPAPAVASSPEVSVAFSLLSPDTDIYISDEDEYDVDLKSLLNTMSNKVDFTAAPISNQINVTRCNILDSGIRAFRRQRFNPEAKLDVVFRDADGIGEGAADEGGPTREFLTLLMREIHSCEIFDGEDWKKTLACNSKALYNGMYKIVGRMIAVCLIHGGVEPNFFSERLFCQVCNLQPPVPDLQEIADYDFRAKMTKIQLAQNVKEAQCAIMEASDQLRMLGSLWHIQTLEDRDNLVESATKFFIENRLRDSSEQFKEGLECLGLLHLMQKHPQLFKEVFMYEEKPLLAEDISALFKAELSPVGSNRRVVESRTICFWRDWLIEVEEGTAYPLTLDKILGFVSGSTAIPRLGFPVEPKLEFLHPQENEAPKIFPEANTCSIVLRLPIHPSYELFRENMESGILQSPTFGVM
;
A
#
# COMPACT_ATOMS: atom_id res chain seq x y z
N MET A 1 -28.01 68.96 13.25
CA MET A 1 -27.08 70.02 12.78
C MET A 1 -25.77 69.33 12.43
N PHE A 2 -25.51 69.15 11.13
CA PHE A 2 -24.49 69.89 10.35
C PHE A 2 -23.06 69.49 10.77
N SER A 3 -22.35 68.62 10.04
CA SER A 3 -21.71 68.79 8.72
C SER A 3 -20.41 69.60 8.76
N GLU A 4 -19.30 68.88 8.51
CA GLU A 4 -18.10 69.23 7.71
C GLU A 4 -17.23 70.47 8.04
N ARG A 5 -15.90 70.25 8.06
CA ARG A 5 -14.88 70.75 7.07
C ARG A 5 -13.48 70.70 7.69
N PHE A 6 -12.55 69.84 7.23
CA PHE A 6 -11.67 69.94 6.05
C PHE A 6 -10.71 71.15 6.02
N GLU A 7 -9.43 70.80 5.79
CA GLU A 7 -8.29 71.57 5.26
C GLU A 7 -7.16 72.03 6.21
N MET A 8 -5.97 72.13 5.60
CA MET A 8 -4.62 72.32 6.14
C MET A 8 -3.94 70.99 6.52
N PHE A 9 -2.99 70.43 5.77
CA PHE A 9 -1.85 71.09 5.13
C PHE A 9 -1.45 70.40 3.81
N ARG A 10 -1.21 71.23 2.78
CA ARG A 10 -0.49 70.92 1.55
C ARG A 10 0.82 71.72 1.58
N ASN A 11 1.88 71.06 1.10
CA ASN A 11 3.21 71.57 0.71
C ASN A 11 4.29 71.70 1.81
N GLU A 12 5.26 70.79 1.76
CA GLU A 12 6.71 71.09 1.67
C GLU A 12 7.46 69.84 1.12
N GLN A 13 8.31 70.05 0.10
CA GLN A 13 9.32 69.10 -0.43
C GLN A 13 10.72 69.49 0.16
N PRO A 14 11.83 68.76 -0.09
CA PRO A 14 12.11 67.36 0.21
C PRO A 14 13.46 67.21 0.96
N LEU A 15 13.58 66.28 1.92
CA LEU A 15 14.88 65.86 2.47
C LEU A 15 15.17 64.42 2.04
N HIS A 16 16.26 64.26 1.29
CA HIS A 16 16.78 62.99 0.79
C HIS A 16 17.12 62.03 1.94
N GLY A 17 16.23 61.05 2.18
CA GLY A 17 16.58 59.79 2.84
C GLY A 17 17.00 58.74 1.80
N PRO A 18 17.88 57.78 2.15
CA PRO A 18 18.44 56.84 1.20
C PRO A 18 17.35 55.96 0.59
N ALA A 19 17.36 55.88 -0.75
CA ALA A 19 16.44 55.06 -1.52
C ALA A 19 16.47 53.61 -1.02
N ARG A 20 15.32 53.12 -0.53
CA ARG A 20 15.11 51.68 -0.36
C ARG A 20 15.34 51.02 -1.73
N PRO A 21 16.17 49.97 -1.83
CA PRO A 21 16.36 49.28 -3.08
C PRO A 21 15.00 48.74 -3.53
N ARG A 22 14.63 49.11 -4.75
CA ARG A 22 13.48 48.57 -5.47
C ARG A 22 13.60 47.05 -5.40
N ARG A 23 12.69 46.39 -4.69
CA ARG A 23 12.63 44.91 -4.61
C ARG A 23 12.49 44.40 -6.04
N THR A 24 13.61 44.02 -6.65
CA THR A 24 13.61 43.19 -7.84
C THR A 24 12.94 41.89 -7.43
N ARG A 25 11.81 41.59 -8.08
CA ARG A 25 11.09 40.33 -7.94
C ARG A 25 12.13 39.23 -8.20
N ARG A 26 12.58 38.51 -7.16
CA ARG A 26 13.42 37.32 -7.34
C ARG A 26 12.68 36.43 -8.34
N ARG A 27 13.27 36.19 -9.51
CA ARG A 27 12.76 35.15 -10.41
C ARG A 27 12.73 33.86 -9.60
N ASN A 28 11.58 33.20 -9.51
CA ASN A 28 11.51 31.88 -8.89
C ASN A 28 12.46 30.96 -9.67
N VAL A 29 13.60 30.66 -9.06
CA VAL A 29 14.69 29.86 -9.64
C VAL A 29 14.25 28.40 -9.78
N THR A 30 13.37 27.95 -8.88
CA THR A 30 12.76 26.62 -8.91
C THR A 30 11.26 26.67 -9.24
N CYS A 31 10.74 25.55 -9.73
CA CYS A 31 9.33 25.30 -9.97
C CYS A 31 8.95 23.90 -9.49
N THR A 32 7.67 23.67 -9.23
CA THR A 32 7.18 22.41 -8.67
C THR A 32 6.19 21.78 -9.63
N PHE A 33 6.39 20.49 -9.93
CA PHE A 33 5.42 19.66 -10.64
C PHE A 33 4.88 18.59 -9.69
N LYS A 34 3.58 18.32 -9.78
CA LYS A 34 3.05 17.00 -9.41
C LYS A 34 3.15 16.14 -10.66
N VAL A 35 3.94 15.08 -10.60
CA VAL A 35 4.19 14.20 -11.74
C VAL A 35 3.60 12.82 -11.47
N THR A 36 2.88 12.27 -12.43
CA THR A 36 2.24 10.96 -12.35
C THR A 36 2.70 10.11 -13.53
N LEU A 37 3.20 8.89 -13.30
CA LEU A 37 3.53 7.96 -14.36
C LEU A 37 2.30 7.13 -14.72
N LEU A 38 1.87 7.16 -15.98
CA LEU A 38 0.77 6.33 -16.50
C LEU A 38 1.30 4.94 -16.89
N ARG A 39 0.45 3.92 -16.72
CA ARG A 39 0.74 2.59 -17.29
C ARG A 39 0.70 2.64 -18.83
N THR A 40 1.31 1.66 -19.47
CA THR A 40 1.41 1.57 -20.93
C THR A 40 0.03 1.44 -21.58
N GLY A 41 -0.23 2.21 -22.66
CA GLY A 41 -1.46 2.12 -23.45
C GLY A 41 -2.71 2.76 -22.82
N ILE A 42 -2.56 3.60 -21.79
CA ILE A 42 -3.67 4.33 -21.17
C ILE A 42 -3.97 5.62 -21.94
N ASP A 43 -5.14 5.66 -22.59
CA ASP A 43 -5.65 6.86 -23.28
C ASP A 43 -6.72 7.59 -22.44
N ARG A 44 -7.26 6.94 -21.40
CA ARG A 44 -8.26 7.50 -20.48
C ARG A 44 -8.05 6.95 -19.07
N LEU A 45 -8.01 7.82 -18.05
CA LEU A 45 -7.97 7.38 -16.65
C LEU A 45 -9.36 6.94 -16.20
N SER A 46 -9.49 5.66 -15.89
CA SER A 46 -10.72 5.04 -15.39
C SER A 46 -10.59 4.61 -13.93
N SER A 47 -9.39 4.27 -13.48
CA SER A 47 -9.12 3.71 -12.14
C SER A 47 -7.75 4.14 -11.58
N LEU A 48 -7.55 3.98 -10.27
CA LEU A 48 -6.24 4.11 -9.60
C LEU A 48 -5.20 3.12 -10.16
N ARG A 49 -5.64 2.06 -10.85
CA ARG A 49 -4.77 1.07 -11.50
C ARG A 49 -4.07 1.62 -12.75
N ASP A 50 -4.55 2.73 -13.33
CA ASP A 50 -4.06 3.27 -14.61
C ASP A 50 -2.79 4.14 -14.45
N ALA A 51 -2.43 4.46 -13.21
CA ALA A 51 -1.31 5.33 -12.87
C ALA A 51 -0.49 4.78 -11.69
N ILE A 52 0.81 5.05 -11.71
CA ILE A 52 1.70 4.91 -10.57
C ILE A 52 1.61 6.22 -9.77
N ALA A 53 1.64 6.11 -8.44
CA ALA A 53 1.44 7.20 -7.49
C ALA A 53 2.14 8.52 -7.89
N SER A 54 1.43 9.65 -7.70
CA SER A 54 1.95 10.97 -8.03
C SER A 54 3.08 11.39 -7.11
N GLN A 55 4.21 11.82 -7.67
CA GLN A 55 5.33 12.36 -6.91
C GLN A 55 5.47 13.87 -7.12
N ARG A 56 5.81 14.60 -6.05
CA ARG A 56 6.07 16.04 -6.10
C ARG A 56 7.54 16.28 -6.44
N LEU A 57 7.80 16.91 -7.58
CA LEU A 57 9.14 17.25 -8.03
C LEU A 57 9.40 18.74 -7.95
N VAL A 58 10.48 19.12 -7.26
CA VAL A 58 10.99 20.49 -7.24
C VAL A 58 12.21 20.54 -8.15
N VAL A 59 12.12 21.32 -9.22
CA VAL A 59 13.14 21.36 -10.27
C VAL A 59 13.54 22.79 -10.63
N GLN A 60 14.73 22.98 -11.20
CA GLN A 60 15.19 24.29 -11.63
C GLN A 60 14.43 24.74 -12.87
N ARG A 61 13.92 25.98 -12.88
CA ARG A 61 13.07 26.47 -13.98
C ARG A 61 13.82 26.51 -15.32
N GLU A 62 15.12 26.80 -15.27
CA GLU A 62 15.99 26.97 -16.46
C GLU A 62 16.84 25.72 -16.78
N GLN A 63 16.56 24.55 -16.18
CA GLN A 63 17.31 23.32 -16.48
C GLN A 63 17.04 22.80 -17.90
N SER A 64 18.02 22.08 -18.47
CA SER A 64 17.91 21.50 -19.80
C SER A 64 16.89 20.36 -19.85
N GLU A 65 16.43 20.04 -21.06
CA GLU A 65 15.52 18.91 -21.30
C GLU A 65 16.15 17.56 -20.88
N THR A 66 17.46 17.39 -21.10
CA THR A 66 18.20 16.19 -20.68
C THR A 66 18.23 16.03 -19.16
N GLN A 67 18.55 17.09 -18.43
CA GLN A 67 18.57 17.10 -16.95
C GLN A 67 17.16 16.86 -16.38
N PHE A 68 16.14 17.47 -16.98
CA PHE A 68 14.76 17.23 -16.54
C PHE A 68 14.33 15.78 -16.80
N ALA A 69 14.70 15.22 -17.95
CA ALA A 69 14.42 13.82 -18.28
C ALA A 69 15.16 12.85 -17.34
N GLU A 70 16.40 13.15 -16.94
CA GLU A 70 17.13 12.36 -15.93
C GLU A 70 16.45 12.40 -14.56
N ILE A 71 15.95 13.57 -14.13
CA ILE A 71 15.16 13.69 -12.89
C ILE A 71 13.88 12.85 -12.98
N LEU A 72 13.18 12.86 -14.12
CA LEU A 72 11.99 12.02 -14.31
C LEU A 72 12.33 10.52 -14.26
N ARG A 73 13.47 10.11 -14.84
CA ARG A 73 13.94 8.70 -14.81
C ARG A 73 14.46 8.27 -13.44
N SER A 74 15.01 9.17 -12.64
CA SER A 74 15.40 8.85 -11.25
C SER A 74 14.18 8.76 -10.34
N THR A 75 13.16 9.58 -10.59
CA THR A 75 11.88 9.58 -9.86
C THR A 75 11.04 8.34 -10.19
N PHE A 76 11.04 7.93 -11.45
CA PHE A 76 10.31 6.77 -11.95
C PHE A 76 11.28 5.81 -12.64
N PRO A 77 11.88 4.86 -11.88
CA PRO A 77 12.86 3.91 -12.41
C PRO A 77 12.36 3.09 -13.61
N GLN A 78 11.03 2.93 -13.74
CA GLN A 78 10.40 2.25 -14.89
C GLN A 78 10.70 2.93 -16.24
N LEU A 79 11.13 4.20 -16.23
CA LEU A 79 11.49 4.97 -17.42
C LEU A 79 12.98 4.85 -17.80
N GLN A 80 13.80 4.13 -17.01
CA GLN A 80 15.22 3.97 -17.31
C GLN A 80 15.43 3.20 -18.62
N GLY A 81 16.20 3.78 -19.54
CA GLY A 81 16.46 3.19 -20.86
C GLY A 81 15.28 3.18 -21.83
N ARG A 82 14.12 3.75 -21.46
CA ARG A 82 12.91 3.79 -22.29
C ARG A 82 12.59 5.20 -22.77
N GLU A 83 11.97 5.31 -23.96
CA GLU A 83 11.41 6.58 -24.43
C GLU A 83 10.06 6.86 -23.75
N PHE A 84 9.84 8.13 -23.42
CA PHE A 84 8.60 8.56 -22.78
C PHE A 84 8.08 9.88 -23.35
N GLU A 85 6.80 10.11 -23.11
CA GLU A 85 6.05 11.29 -23.51
C GLU A 85 5.50 12.02 -22.29
N LEU A 86 5.37 13.33 -22.42
CA LEU A 86 4.75 14.17 -21.41
C LEU A 86 3.30 14.40 -21.83
N CYS A 87 2.38 14.16 -20.91
CA CYS A 87 0.95 14.20 -21.12
C CYS A 87 0.28 15.10 -20.08
N ARG A 88 -0.97 15.46 -20.36
CA ARG A 88 -1.91 16.04 -19.41
C ARG A 88 -3.17 15.19 -19.40
N VAL A 89 -3.93 15.30 -18.32
CA VAL A 89 -5.28 14.71 -18.22
C VAL A 89 -6.29 15.82 -18.08
N ASP A 90 -7.34 15.79 -18.88
CA ASP A 90 -8.43 16.78 -18.83
C ASP A 90 -9.50 16.42 -17.78
N ALA A 91 -10.52 17.27 -17.66
CA ALA A 91 -11.62 17.06 -16.71
C ALA A 91 -12.47 15.82 -17.01
N GLN A 92 -12.44 15.32 -18.26
CA GLN A 92 -13.13 14.11 -18.70
C GLN A 92 -12.25 12.85 -18.58
N ARG A 93 -11.09 12.99 -17.92
CA ARG A 93 -10.09 11.95 -17.70
C ARG A 93 -9.39 11.45 -18.98
N GLN A 94 -9.43 12.22 -20.08
CA GLN A 94 -8.73 11.86 -21.32
C GLN A 94 -7.25 12.27 -21.23
N VAL A 95 -6.37 11.35 -21.65
CA VAL A 95 -4.93 11.58 -21.72
C VAL A 95 -4.63 12.26 -23.05
N SER A 96 -3.97 13.43 -23.01
CA SER A 96 -3.51 14.13 -24.20
C SER A 96 -2.04 14.50 -24.09
N ARG A 97 -1.28 14.26 -25.15
CA ARG A 97 0.15 14.58 -25.22
C ARG A 97 0.38 16.09 -25.20
N LEU A 98 1.41 16.54 -24.49
CA LEU A 98 1.88 17.92 -24.54
C LEU A 98 2.64 18.16 -25.86
N SER A 99 2.10 19.04 -26.69
CA SER A 99 2.71 19.47 -27.95
C SER A 99 3.57 20.70 -27.69
N LEU A 100 4.85 20.49 -27.39
CA LEU A 100 5.83 21.53 -27.06
C LEU A 100 7.05 21.41 -27.97
N GLU A 101 7.60 22.55 -28.43
CA GLU A 101 8.85 22.61 -29.19
C GLU A 101 10.08 22.20 -28.37
N SER A 102 10.02 22.42 -27.05
CA SER A 102 11.04 21.99 -26.07
C SER A 102 10.36 21.50 -24.80
N LYS A 103 10.84 20.39 -24.24
CA LYS A 103 10.28 19.79 -23.00
C LYS A 103 11.03 20.26 -21.75
N THR A 104 11.43 21.52 -21.69
CA THR A 104 12.02 22.13 -20.49
C THR A 104 10.93 22.56 -19.49
N PRO A 105 11.23 22.61 -18.18
CA PRO A 105 10.28 23.12 -17.18
C PRO A 105 9.72 24.51 -17.47
N ALA A 106 10.56 25.44 -17.94
CA ALA A 106 10.13 26.77 -18.33
C ALA A 106 9.13 26.75 -19.48
N ALA A 107 9.35 25.92 -20.50
CA ALA A 107 8.46 25.76 -21.64
C ALA A 107 7.13 25.12 -21.24
N ILE A 108 7.16 24.07 -20.40
CA ILE A 108 5.96 23.39 -19.92
C ILE A 108 5.07 24.36 -19.14
N ILE A 109 5.62 25.11 -18.19
CA ILE A 109 4.88 26.09 -17.38
C ILE A 109 4.41 27.26 -18.25
N GLY A 110 5.27 27.74 -19.16
CA GLY A 110 4.98 28.87 -20.05
C GLY A 110 3.92 28.56 -21.10
N SER A 111 3.75 27.28 -21.47
CA SER A 111 2.77 26.86 -22.48
C SER A 111 1.31 26.98 -22.04
N GLY A 112 1.05 26.99 -20.73
CA GLY A 112 -0.31 26.95 -20.17
C GLY A 112 -1.08 25.65 -20.43
N GLN A 113 -0.52 24.66 -21.15
CA GLN A 113 -1.24 23.44 -21.55
C GLN A 113 -1.66 22.56 -20.37
N LEU A 114 -0.91 22.60 -19.26
CA LEU A 114 -1.24 21.85 -18.04
C LEU A 114 -2.45 22.44 -17.28
N GLY A 115 -2.69 23.75 -17.34
CA GLY A 115 -3.73 24.39 -16.52
C GLY A 115 -3.61 24.05 -15.03
N ARG A 116 -4.67 23.44 -14.45
CA ARG A 116 -4.69 22.89 -13.08
C ARG A 116 -4.32 21.39 -12.99
N SER A 117 -4.03 20.76 -14.12
CA SER A 117 -3.72 19.33 -14.21
C SER A 117 -2.28 19.05 -13.74
N ALA A 118 -2.05 17.84 -13.23
CA ALA A 118 -0.71 17.33 -12.98
C ALA A 118 0.03 17.07 -14.31
N LEU A 119 1.36 16.98 -14.24
CA LEU A 119 2.15 16.51 -15.37
C LEU A 119 2.11 14.99 -15.40
N TYR A 120 1.67 14.40 -16.51
CA TYR A 120 1.66 12.95 -16.67
C TYR A 120 2.84 12.54 -17.54
N VAL A 121 3.40 11.36 -17.27
CA VAL A 121 4.46 10.76 -18.08
C VAL A 121 3.98 9.40 -18.54
N GLN A 122 4.21 9.04 -19.80
CA GLN A 122 3.81 7.76 -20.35
C GLN A 122 4.92 7.17 -21.21
N GLU A 123 5.14 5.87 -21.12
CA GLU A 123 6.10 5.16 -21.98
C GLU A 123 5.58 5.11 -23.42
N LYS A 124 6.46 5.36 -24.40
CA LYS A 124 6.11 5.17 -25.82
C LYS A 124 6.11 3.69 -26.17
N SER A 125 4.96 3.17 -26.61
CA SER A 125 4.90 1.84 -27.24
C SER A 125 5.42 1.91 -28.69
N THR A 126 6.42 1.11 -29.03
CA THR A 126 6.99 1.02 -30.40
C THR A 126 6.26 0.04 -31.33
N TYR A 127 5.07 -0.46 -31.00
CA TYR A 127 4.33 -1.37 -31.88
C TYR A 127 3.35 -0.62 -32.80
N ALA A 128 3.86 -0.08 -33.91
CA ALA A 128 3.10 0.04 -35.16
C ALA A 128 4.03 0.22 -36.38
N LEU A 129 3.82 -0.63 -37.39
CA LEU A 129 4.30 -0.60 -38.78
C LEU A 129 5.69 -1.20 -39.08
N ALA A 130 5.71 -2.51 -39.34
CA ALA A 130 6.59 -3.11 -40.34
C ALA A 130 5.84 -4.22 -41.10
N GLN A 131 5.07 -3.81 -42.11
CA GLN A 131 4.78 -4.66 -43.27
C GLN A 131 6.04 -4.73 -44.15
N VAL A 132 6.36 -5.94 -44.60
CA VAL A 132 7.07 -6.30 -45.84
C VAL A 132 8.33 -5.49 -46.16
N ASN A 133 9.50 -6.08 -45.92
CA ASN A 133 10.47 -6.27 -47.01
C ASN A 133 11.57 -7.29 -46.64
N SER A 134 11.85 -8.12 -47.64
CA SER A 134 12.75 -9.26 -47.68
C SER A 134 14.23 -8.88 -47.87
N SER A 135 15.10 -9.68 -47.23
CA SER A 135 16.51 -10.01 -47.58
C SER A 135 17.62 -8.98 -47.31
N PRO A 136 18.92 -9.40 -47.25
CA PRO A 136 19.48 -10.64 -46.70
C PRO A 136 20.67 -10.41 -45.74
N ALA A 137 21.13 -11.51 -45.12
CA ALA A 137 22.22 -11.66 -44.16
C ALA A 137 23.59 -11.05 -44.54
N PRO A 138 24.51 -10.95 -43.57
CA PRO A 138 25.91 -11.23 -43.80
C PRO A 138 26.41 -12.45 -43.02
N ALA A 139 26.94 -13.39 -43.80
CA ALA A 139 28.22 -14.09 -43.63
C ALA A 139 28.65 -14.58 -42.23
N VAL A 140 28.40 -15.87 -42.03
CA VAL A 140 29.33 -16.90 -41.55
C VAL A 140 30.79 -16.46 -41.37
N ALA A 141 31.29 -16.55 -40.14
CA ALA A 141 32.70 -16.80 -39.87
C ALA A 141 32.81 -18.14 -39.13
N SER A 142 33.13 -19.18 -39.91
CA SER A 142 33.49 -20.52 -39.47
C SER A 142 34.88 -20.50 -38.85
N PHE A 143 35.03 -20.95 -37.61
CA PHE A 143 36.28 -21.52 -37.12
C PHE A 143 36.02 -22.90 -36.56
N SER A 144 36.58 -23.87 -37.28
CA SER A 144 36.66 -25.29 -36.95
C SER A 144 37.62 -25.54 -35.77
N SER A 145 37.26 -26.57 -35.01
CA SER A 145 37.89 -27.12 -33.79
C SER A 145 39.38 -27.48 -33.92
N PRO A 146 40.00 -27.92 -32.81
CA PRO A 146 40.10 -29.38 -32.68
C PRO A 146 39.77 -29.93 -31.29
N ALA A 147 39.35 -31.20 -31.32
CA ALA A 147 39.06 -32.08 -30.21
C ALA A 147 40.32 -32.48 -29.43
N VAL A 148 40.17 -32.72 -28.12
CA VAL A 148 41.06 -33.62 -27.37
C VAL A 148 40.25 -34.57 -26.49
N ALA A 149 40.70 -35.82 -26.59
CA ALA A 149 40.27 -37.09 -26.06
C ALA A 149 39.85 -37.19 -24.58
N SER A 150 39.06 -38.24 -24.38
CA SER A 150 38.42 -38.79 -23.20
C SER A 150 39.30 -39.67 -22.29
N SER A 151 38.83 -39.77 -21.03
CA SER A 151 38.87 -40.92 -20.09
C SER A 151 40.07 -41.10 -19.15
N PRO A 152 39.95 -41.85 -18.03
CA PRO A 152 38.75 -42.26 -17.25
C PRO A 152 38.87 -42.02 -15.72
N ALA A 153 37.75 -42.26 -15.02
CA ALA A 153 37.63 -42.34 -13.56
C ALA A 153 38.34 -43.57 -12.93
N PRO A 154 38.50 -43.58 -11.59
CA PRO A 154 38.49 -44.81 -10.82
C PRO A 154 37.35 -44.84 -9.79
N ALA A 155 37.10 -46.04 -9.30
CA ALA A 155 35.85 -46.49 -8.71
C ALA A 155 35.99 -46.87 -7.22
N VAL A 156 34.83 -46.94 -6.55
CA VAL A 156 34.44 -47.80 -5.41
C VAL A 156 35.05 -47.54 -4.02
N ALA A 157 34.17 -47.24 -3.06
CA ALA A 157 34.14 -47.91 -1.76
C ALA A 157 32.72 -47.87 -1.18
N SER A 158 32.31 -49.00 -0.62
CA SER A 158 30.95 -49.41 -0.28
C SER A 158 30.70 -49.47 1.24
N SER A 159 29.41 -49.32 1.60
CA SER A 159 28.70 -49.82 2.80
C SER A 159 28.77 -49.00 4.11
N PRO A 160 27.79 -49.15 5.03
CA PRO A 160 26.54 -49.91 4.97
C PRO A 160 25.24 -49.11 5.24
N GLU A 161 24.14 -49.70 4.79
CA GLU A 161 22.75 -49.31 5.00
C GLU A 161 22.31 -49.56 6.46
N VAL A 162 21.57 -48.61 7.03
CA VAL A 162 20.81 -48.80 8.28
C VAL A 162 19.35 -49.00 7.90
N SER A 163 18.89 -50.24 8.03
CA SER A 163 17.49 -50.64 7.94
C SER A 163 16.72 -50.13 9.16
N VAL A 164 15.78 -49.22 8.97
CA VAL A 164 14.76 -48.90 9.98
C VAL A 164 13.45 -49.54 9.52
N ALA A 165 13.00 -50.53 10.29
CA ALA A 165 11.80 -51.31 10.02
C ALA A 165 10.55 -50.42 10.11
N PHE A 166 9.78 -50.38 9.03
CA PHE A 166 8.42 -49.86 9.01
C PHE A 166 7.49 -50.95 9.56
N SER A 167 7.04 -50.79 10.81
CA SER A 167 6.04 -51.70 11.39
C SER A 167 4.65 -51.29 10.90
N LEU A 168 4.08 -52.12 10.03
CA LEU A 168 2.68 -52.11 9.66
C LEU A 168 1.85 -52.59 10.86
N LEU A 169 0.98 -51.72 11.39
CA LEU A 169 -0.16 -52.12 12.20
C LEU A 169 -1.43 -51.74 11.45
N SER A 170 -2.22 -52.77 11.16
CA SER A 170 -3.51 -52.74 10.49
C SER A 170 -4.59 -52.07 11.37
N PRO A 171 -5.70 -51.62 10.75
CA PRO A 171 -6.73 -50.80 11.37
C PRO A 171 -7.71 -51.68 12.14
N ASP A 172 -8.25 -51.16 13.24
CA ASP A 172 -9.61 -51.41 13.75
C ASP A 172 -9.68 -50.90 15.19
N THR A 173 -10.05 -49.63 15.33
CA THR A 173 -10.72 -49.15 16.54
C THR A 173 -11.62 -48.01 16.11
N ASP A 174 -12.90 -48.33 15.90
CA ASP A 174 -13.97 -47.37 15.75
C ASP A 174 -14.04 -46.51 17.02
N ILE A 175 -13.35 -45.37 16.98
CA ILE A 175 -13.62 -44.27 17.90
C ILE A 175 -14.82 -43.57 17.29
N TYR A 176 -15.99 -43.82 17.87
CA TYR A 176 -17.14 -42.93 17.77
C TYR A 176 -16.69 -41.55 18.27
N ILE A 177 -16.24 -40.70 17.36
CA ILE A 177 -16.25 -39.26 17.57
C ILE A 177 -17.72 -38.91 17.55
N SER A 178 -18.27 -38.67 18.73
CA SER A 178 -19.55 -38.01 18.86
C SER A 178 -19.42 -36.65 18.18
N ASP A 179 -20.13 -36.47 17.07
CA ASP A 179 -20.46 -35.18 16.48
C ASP A 179 -21.28 -34.39 17.50
N GLU A 180 -20.63 -33.90 18.55
CA GLU A 180 -21.19 -32.94 19.48
C GLU A 180 -21.02 -31.55 18.85
N ASP A 181 -22.11 -31.12 18.22
CA ASP A 181 -22.46 -29.74 17.88
C ASP A 181 -21.37 -28.93 17.15
N GLU A 182 -21.28 -29.10 15.84
CA GLU A 182 -20.77 -28.06 14.94
C GLU A 182 -21.77 -26.89 14.94
N TYR A 183 -21.79 -26.12 16.04
CA TYR A 183 -22.36 -24.78 16.04
C TYR A 183 -21.73 -24.03 14.85
N ASP A 184 -22.55 -23.37 14.04
CA ASP A 184 -22.10 -22.52 12.94
C ASP A 184 -21.21 -21.40 13.52
N VAL A 185 -19.90 -21.67 13.59
CA VAL A 185 -18.92 -20.76 14.18
C VAL A 185 -18.70 -19.63 13.18
N ASP A 186 -19.15 -18.42 13.52
CA ASP A 186 -18.92 -17.25 12.68
C ASP A 186 -17.53 -16.62 12.92
N LEU A 187 -17.03 -15.84 11.94
CA LEU A 187 -15.73 -15.16 12.05
C LEU A 187 -15.66 -14.19 13.25
N LYS A 188 -16.77 -13.53 13.58
CA LYS A 188 -16.84 -12.53 14.65
C LYS A 188 -16.59 -13.18 16.02
N SER A 189 -17.13 -14.38 16.25
CA SER A 189 -16.95 -15.17 17.45
C SER A 189 -15.49 -15.64 17.62
N LEU A 190 -14.82 -16.00 16.52
CA LEU A 190 -13.40 -16.36 16.50
C LEU A 190 -12.50 -15.16 16.81
N LEU A 191 -12.77 -14.01 16.18
CA LEU A 191 -12.03 -12.77 16.47
C LEU A 191 -12.23 -12.31 17.92
N ASN A 192 -13.46 -12.41 18.46
CA ASN A 192 -13.74 -12.13 19.86
C ASN A 192 -12.98 -13.07 20.81
N THR A 193 -12.83 -14.35 20.45
CA THR A 193 -12.06 -15.32 21.26
C THR A 193 -10.62 -14.87 21.44
N MET A 194 -9.98 -14.33 20.40
CA MET A 194 -8.63 -13.77 20.48
C MET A 194 -8.59 -12.43 21.20
N SER A 195 -9.55 -11.54 20.92
CA SER A 195 -9.67 -10.22 21.56
C SER A 195 -9.82 -10.33 23.08
N ASN A 196 -10.60 -11.31 23.56
CA ASN A 196 -10.81 -11.57 24.99
C ASN A 196 -9.55 -12.04 25.73
N LYS A 197 -8.49 -12.47 25.03
CA LYS A 197 -7.20 -12.75 25.65
C LYS A 197 -6.43 -11.48 26.00
N VAL A 198 -6.79 -10.35 25.39
CA VAL A 198 -6.09 -9.08 25.58
C VAL A 198 -6.67 -8.32 26.77
N ASP A 199 -5.83 -8.03 27.75
CA ASP A 199 -6.16 -7.12 28.84
C ASP A 199 -5.99 -5.67 28.39
N PHE A 200 -7.10 -5.03 28.00
CA PHE A 200 -7.16 -3.62 27.62
C PHE A 200 -7.16 -2.65 28.81
N THR A 201 -7.05 -3.13 30.06
CA THR A 201 -7.08 -2.26 31.25
C THR A 201 -5.70 -1.85 31.73
N ALA A 202 -4.67 -2.66 31.47
CA ALA A 202 -3.29 -2.41 31.90
C ALA A 202 -2.35 -2.26 30.70
N ALA A 203 -1.70 -1.09 30.60
CA ALA A 203 -0.63 -0.82 29.64
C ALA A 203 0.74 -0.93 30.32
N PRO A 204 1.44 -2.08 30.23
CA PRO A 204 2.77 -2.20 30.79
C PRO A 204 3.76 -1.33 29.99
N ILE A 205 4.79 -0.82 30.66
CA ILE A 205 5.83 0.02 30.03
C ILE A 205 6.49 -0.68 28.83
N SER A 206 6.60 -2.02 28.87
CA SER A 206 7.13 -2.80 27.76
C SER A 206 6.29 -2.73 26.48
N ASN A 207 5.01 -2.37 26.58
CA ASN A 207 4.07 -2.17 25.49
C ASN A 207 3.96 -0.71 25.02
N GLN A 208 4.69 0.22 25.65
CA GLN A 208 4.73 1.60 25.16
C GLN A 208 5.50 1.70 23.84
N ILE A 209 4.88 2.22 22.80
CA ILE A 209 5.47 2.37 21.47
C ILE A 209 5.67 3.86 21.19
N ASN A 210 6.93 4.27 21.14
CA ASN A 210 7.31 5.63 20.78
C ASN A 210 7.51 5.69 19.26
N VAL A 211 6.66 6.45 18.59
CA VAL A 211 6.53 6.43 17.13
C VAL A 211 6.85 7.80 16.55
N THR A 212 7.69 7.85 15.51
CA THR A 212 7.79 9.03 14.65
C THR A 212 7.09 8.73 13.33
N ARG A 213 6.34 9.70 12.80
CA ARG A 213 5.52 9.49 11.58
C ARG A 213 6.32 9.04 10.35
N CYS A 214 7.62 9.34 10.29
CA CYS A 214 8.53 8.91 9.22
C CYS A 214 9.13 7.50 9.41
N ASN A 215 9.00 6.87 10.59
CA ASN A 215 9.63 5.60 10.93
C ASN A 215 8.64 4.64 11.63
N ILE A 216 7.42 4.52 11.10
CA ILE A 216 6.37 3.69 11.70
C ILE A 216 6.83 2.23 11.85
N LEU A 217 7.30 1.62 10.75
CA LEU A 217 7.72 0.22 10.75
C LEU A 217 8.91 -0.04 11.69
N ASP A 218 9.95 0.78 11.64
CA ASP A 218 11.11 0.63 12.54
C ASP A 218 10.71 0.78 14.02
N SER A 219 9.83 1.75 14.33
CA SER A 219 9.30 1.93 15.69
C SER A 219 8.52 0.70 16.17
N GLY A 220 7.70 0.11 15.29
CA GLY A 220 7.07 -1.18 15.53
C GLY A 220 8.11 -2.28 15.76
N ILE A 221 9.09 -2.44 14.88
CA ILE A 221 10.10 -3.52 14.97
C ILE A 221 10.83 -3.45 16.31
N ARG A 222 11.25 -2.26 16.72
CA ARG A 222 11.91 -2.05 18.01
C ARG A 222 11.03 -2.42 19.20
N ALA A 223 9.72 -2.12 19.14
CA ALA A 223 8.80 -2.46 20.22
C ALA A 223 8.50 -3.97 20.30
N PHE A 224 8.17 -4.60 19.17
CA PHE A 224 7.77 -6.01 19.10
C PHE A 224 8.93 -6.99 19.31
N ARG A 225 10.19 -6.52 19.16
CA ARG A 225 11.40 -7.27 19.51
C ARG A 225 11.72 -7.30 20.99
N ARG A 226 11.10 -6.46 21.82
CA ARG A 226 11.42 -6.41 23.25
C ARG A 226 11.04 -7.73 23.90
N GLN A 227 11.94 -8.25 24.73
CA GLN A 227 11.72 -9.51 25.44
C GLN A 227 10.47 -9.49 26.35
N ARG A 228 10.14 -8.32 26.91
CA ARG A 228 8.98 -8.14 27.81
C ARG A 228 7.72 -7.62 27.11
N PHE A 229 7.74 -7.45 25.79
CA PHE A 229 6.53 -7.01 25.08
C PHE A 229 5.48 -8.13 25.14
N ASN A 230 4.30 -7.80 25.68
CA ASN A 230 3.22 -8.73 25.89
C ASN A 230 2.08 -8.44 24.90
N PRO A 231 1.81 -9.30 23.90
CA PRO A 231 0.75 -9.04 22.93
C PRO A 231 -0.65 -9.16 23.56
N GLU A 232 -0.78 -9.73 24.76
CA GLU A 232 -2.02 -9.87 25.52
C GLU A 232 -2.28 -8.68 26.46
N ALA A 233 -1.52 -7.58 26.36
CA ALA A 233 -1.73 -6.38 27.17
C ALA A 233 -1.94 -5.14 26.30
N LYS A 234 -2.66 -4.14 26.83
CA LYS A 234 -2.95 -2.86 26.17
C LYS A 234 -1.67 -2.24 25.59
N LEU A 235 -1.75 -1.71 24.37
CA LEU A 235 -0.72 -0.86 23.79
C LEU A 235 -0.81 0.56 24.37
N ASP A 236 0.33 1.25 24.40
CA ASP A 236 0.42 2.67 24.75
C ASP A 236 1.27 3.38 23.68
N VAL A 237 0.60 3.98 22.70
CA VAL A 237 1.25 4.61 21.56
C VAL A 237 1.45 6.09 21.82
N VAL A 238 2.70 6.53 21.71
CA VAL A 238 3.09 7.93 21.84
C VAL A 238 3.74 8.39 20.54
N PHE A 239 2.99 9.18 19.76
CA PHE A 239 3.56 9.89 18.61
C PHE A 239 4.47 11.01 19.08
N ARG A 240 5.66 11.09 18.48
CA ARG A 240 6.67 12.10 18.75
C ARG A 240 6.96 12.90 17.48
N ASP A 241 7.07 14.20 17.64
CA ASP A 241 7.45 15.11 16.57
C ASP A 241 8.95 15.04 16.25
N ALA A 242 9.39 15.87 15.30
CA ALA A 242 10.80 15.93 14.86
C ALA A 242 11.75 16.39 15.97
N ASP A 243 11.25 17.11 16.97
CA ASP A 243 12.02 17.62 18.11
C ASP A 243 11.98 16.65 19.31
N GLY A 244 11.32 15.50 19.16
CA GLY A 244 11.20 14.43 20.16
C GLY A 244 10.15 14.69 21.23
N ILE A 245 9.36 15.76 21.10
CA ILE A 245 8.27 16.12 21.99
C ILE A 245 7.06 15.26 21.60
N GLY A 246 6.35 14.72 22.60
CA GLY A 246 5.13 13.96 22.34
C GLY A 246 4.05 14.88 21.76
N GLU A 247 3.27 14.42 20.78
CA GLU A 247 2.17 15.16 20.15
C GLU A 247 1.00 15.49 21.12
N GLY A 248 1.17 15.26 22.43
CA GLY A 248 0.29 15.73 23.50
C GLY A 248 -0.98 14.91 23.75
N ALA A 249 -1.19 13.81 23.02
CA ALA A 249 -2.35 12.94 23.19
C ALA A 249 -2.05 11.77 24.15
N ALA A 250 -2.91 11.57 25.15
CA ALA A 250 -2.95 10.33 25.93
C ALA A 250 -3.58 9.22 25.08
N ASP A 251 -3.01 8.01 25.12
CA ASP A 251 -3.53 6.89 24.34
C ASP A 251 -4.73 6.21 25.01
N GLU A 252 -5.89 6.81 24.78
CA GLU A 252 -7.20 6.21 25.06
C GLU A 252 -7.74 5.42 23.85
N GLY A 253 -6.85 5.02 22.93
CA GLY A 253 -7.14 4.14 21.80
C GLY A 253 -7.07 4.81 20.43
N GLY A 254 -7.16 6.15 20.36
CA GLY A 254 -6.99 6.90 19.11
C GLY A 254 -5.59 6.72 18.51
N PRO A 255 -4.53 7.08 19.25
CA PRO A 255 -3.14 6.85 18.82
C PRO A 255 -2.82 5.39 18.48
N THR A 256 -3.30 4.44 19.28
CA THR A 256 -3.15 3.00 18.96
C THR A 256 -3.78 2.63 17.62
N ARG A 257 -5.03 3.03 17.35
CA ARG A 257 -5.70 2.73 16.07
C ARG A 257 -4.96 3.35 14.88
N GLU A 258 -4.53 4.60 15.00
CA GLU A 258 -3.77 5.27 13.96
C GLU A 258 -2.44 4.55 13.69
N PHE A 259 -1.67 4.23 14.73
CA PHE A 259 -0.41 3.52 14.57
C PHE A 259 -0.57 2.16 13.90
N LEU A 260 -1.56 1.35 14.31
CA LEU A 260 -1.78 0.03 13.73
C LEU A 260 -2.23 0.11 12.26
N THR A 261 -3.04 1.13 11.92
CA THR A 261 -3.45 1.40 10.53
C THR A 261 -2.23 1.77 9.67
N LEU A 262 -1.38 2.68 10.15
CA LEU A 262 -0.15 3.05 9.46
C LEU A 262 0.85 1.88 9.40
N LEU A 263 0.95 1.09 10.46
CA LEU A 263 1.84 -0.06 10.52
C LEU A 263 1.46 -1.12 9.50
N MET A 264 0.17 -1.42 9.33
CA MET A 264 -0.28 -2.37 8.30
C MET A 264 0.09 -1.88 6.89
N ARG A 265 -0.04 -0.57 6.62
CA ARG A 265 0.38 0.04 5.36
C ARG A 265 1.88 -0.13 5.10
N GLU A 266 2.72 0.12 6.10
CA GLU A 266 4.17 -0.09 5.96
C GLU A 266 4.54 -1.57 5.84
N ILE A 267 3.82 -2.47 6.53
CA ILE A 267 3.99 -3.93 6.40
C ILE A 267 3.71 -4.37 4.97
N HIS A 268 2.62 -3.88 4.36
CA HIS A 268 2.27 -4.19 2.96
C HIS A 268 3.41 -3.88 1.98
N SER A 269 4.15 -2.79 2.22
CA SER A 269 5.24 -2.30 1.37
C SER A 269 6.65 -2.75 1.80
N CYS A 270 6.78 -3.56 2.85
CA CYS A 270 8.09 -3.92 3.38
C CYS A 270 8.79 -5.03 2.58
N GLU A 271 10.12 -5.11 2.72
CA GLU A 271 11.01 -5.99 1.94
C GLU A 271 10.80 -7.50 2.11
N ILE A 272 9.90 -7.93 3.01
CA ILE A 272 9.58 -9.35 3.21
C ILE A 272 8.44 -9.83 2.32
N PHE A 273 7.77 -8.92 1.60
CA PHE A 273 6.71 -9.23 0.64
C PHE A 273 7.11 -8.85 -0.79
N ASP A 274 6.60 -9.60 -1.76
CA ASP A 274 6.77 -9.36 -3.20
C ASP A 274 5.45 -9.63 -3.94
N GLY A 275 5.36 -9.25 -5.21
CA GLY A 275 4.17 -9.43 -6.06
C GLY A 275 3.25 -8.21 -6.11
N GLU A 276 2.11 -8.38 -6.78
CA GLU A 276 1.10 -7.33 -6.95
C GLU A 276 0.46 -6.92 -5.61
N ASP A 277 -0.02 -5.68 -5.54
CA ASP A 277 -0.47 -5.08 -4.27
C ASP A 277 -1.64 -5.79 -3.60
N TRP A 278 -2.48 -6.50 -4.35
CA TRP A 278 -3.63 -7.26 -3.84
C TRP A 278 -3.36 -8.76 -3.69
N LYS A 279 -2.16 -9.24 -4.06
CA LYS A 279 -1.78 -10.65 -4.02
C LYS A 279 -0.30 -10.83 -3.69
N LYS A 280 0.14 -10.24 -2.59
CA LYS A 280 1.52 -10.37 -2.11
C LYS A 280 1.82 -11.81 -1.68
N THR A 281 3.04 -12.21 -1.95
CA THR A 281 3.68 -13.43 -1.43
C THR A 281 4.90 -13.06 -0.59
N LEU A 282 5.51 -14.02 0.10
CA LEU A 282 6.77 -13.77 0.79
C LEU A 282 7.92 -13.60 -0.21
N ALA A 283 8.74 -12.58 0.00
CA ALA A 283 9.98 -12.39 -0.73
C ALA A 283 11.07 -13.34 -0.20
N CYS A 284 12.01 -13.76 -1.05
CA CYS A 284 13.20 -14.49 -0.62
C CYS A 284 14.27 -13.49 -0.13
N ASN A 285 14.27 -13.15 1.16
CA ASN A 285 15.18 -12.17 1.75
C ASN A 285 16.01 -12.80 2.87
N SER A 286 17.26 -13.16 2.55
CA SER A 286 18.18 -13.85 3.47
C SER A 286 18.52 -13.02 4.71
N LYS A 287 18.66 -11.70 4.55
CA LYS A 287 18.93 -10.78 5.67
C LYS A 287 17.72 -10.70 6.60
N ALA A 288 16.51 -10.62 6.05
CA ALA A 288 15.28 -10.61 6.83
C ALA A 288 15.12 -11.93 7.62
N LEU A 289 15.37 -13.07 6.97
CA LEU A 289 15.30 -14.40 7.58
C LEU A 289 16.28 -14.52 8.76
N TYR A 290 17.54 -14.16 8.53
CA TYR A 290 18.59 -14.19 9.56
C TYR A 290 18.25 -13.32 10.78
N ASN A 291 17.63 -12.16 10.55
CA ASN A 291 17.28 -11.21 11.62
C ASN A 291 15.90 -11.47 12.27
N GLY A 292 15.25 -12.58 11.95
CA GLY A 292 13.95 -12.94 12.54
C GLY A 292 12.79 -12.07 12.07
N MET A 293 12.91 -11.38 10.93
CA MET A 293 11.95 -10.35 10.50
C MET A 293 10.59 -10.93 10.15
N TYR A 294 10.52 -12.11 9.54
CA TYR A 294 9.24 -12.74 9.17
C TYR A 294 8.39 -13.01 10.42
N LYS A 295 9.02 -13.47 11.52
CA LYS A 295 8.34 -13.68 12.80
C LYS A 295 7.82 -12.38 13.39
N ILE A 296 8.64 -11.33 13.36
CA ILE A 296 8.25 -10.01 13.89
C ILE A 296 7.08 -9.44 13.09
N VAL A 297 7.10 -9.53 11.75
CA VAL A 297 6.01 -9.03 10.91
C VAL A 297 4.74 -9.86 11.06
N GLY A 298 4.84 -11.20 11.13
CA GLY A 298 3.68 -12.05 11.44
C GLY A 298 3.04 -11.68 12.78
N ARG A 299 3.86 -11.41 13.80
CA ARG A 299 3.39 -10.93 15.11
C ARG A 299 2.71 -9.57 15.02
N MET A 300 3.24 -8.64 14.23
CA MET A 300 2.61 -7.33 14.00
C MET A 300 1.27 -7.45 13.30
N ILE A 301 1.16 -8.29 12.26
CA ILE A 301 -0.10 -8.54 11.56
C ILE A 301 -1.16 -9.03 12.55
N ALA A 302 -0.80 -9.98 13.42
CA ALA A 302 -1.71 -10.47 14.45
C ALA A 302 -2.17 -9.36 15.41
N VAL A 303 -1.25 -8.52 15.88
CA VAL A 303 -1.61 -7.40 16.77
C VAL A 303 -2.44 -6.34 16.04
N CYS A 304 -2.11 -5.98 14.80
CA CYS A 304 -2.91 -5.05 13.99
C CYS A 304 -4.36 -5.53 13.85
N LEU A 305 -4.55 -6.82 13.57
CA LEU A 305 -5.88 -7.42 13.43
C LEU A 305 -6.63 -7.45 14.76
N ILE A 306 -6.02 -7.94 15.84
CA ILE A 306 -6.73 -8.18 17.11
C ILE A 306 -6.88 -6.92 17.96
N HIS A 307 -5.85 -6.07 18.04
CA HIS A 307 -5.92 -4.83 18.83
C HIS A 307 -6.57 -3.69 18.07
N GLY A 308 -6.28 -3.58 16.77
CA GLY A 308 -6.71 -2.46 15.94
C GLY A 308 -7.92 -2.74 15.06
N GLY A 309 -8.27 -4.02 14.86
CA GLY A 309 -9.24 -4.40 13.84
C GLY A 309 -8.75 -4.15 12.40
N VAL A 310 -7.45 -3.98 12.22
CA VAL A 310 -6.84 -3.64 10.92
C VAL A 310 -6.46 -4.92 10.18
N GLU A 311 -7.13 -5.15 9.07
CA GLU A 311 -7.00 -6.35 8.27
C GLU A 311 -5.85 -6.26 7.27
N PRO A 312 -5.15 -7.38 6.98
CA PRO A 312 -4.14 -7.41 5.93
C PRO A 312 -4.73 -7.17 4.53
N ASN A 313 -5.75 -7.92 4.11
CA ASN A 313 -6.39 -7.77 2.79
C ASN A 313 -5.42 -7.69 1.57
N PHE A 314 -4.32 -8.44 1.58
CA PHE A 314 -3.34 -8.41 0.49
C PHE A 314 -2.64 -9.75 0.19
N PHE A 315 -2.92 -10.83 0.92
CA PHE A 315 -2.24 -12.11 0.71
C PHE A 315 -2.67 -12.73 -0.63
N SER A 316 -1.71 -13.31 -1.36
CA SER A 316 -2.03 -14.21 -2.47
C SER A 316 -2.70 -15.48 -1.96
N GLU A 317 -3.49 -16.13 -2.83
CA GLU A 317 -4.09 -17.43 -2.53
C GLU A 317 -3.02 -18.47 -2.14
N ARG A 318 -1.87 -18.48 -2.84
CA ARG A 318 -0.75 -19.36 -2.52
C ARG A 318 -0.19 -19.13 -1.12
N LEU A 319 0.09 -17.86 -0.76
CA LEU A 319 0.60 -17.54 0.57
C LEU A 319 -0.41 -17.95 1.65
N PHE A 320 -1.68 -17.64 1.46
CA PHE A 320 -2.74 -18.03 2.39
C PHE A 320 -2.82 -19.55 2.55
N CYS A 321 -2.81 -20.31 1.45
CA CYS A 321 -2.79 -21.77 1.51
C CYS A 321 -1.55 -22.30 2.24
N GLN A 322 -0.36 -21.76 1.97
CA GLN A 322 0.88 -22.16 2.64
C GLN A 322 0.85 -21.91 4.15
N VAL A 323 0.32 -20.76 4.59
CA VAL A 323 0.15 -20.42 6.01
C VAL A 323 -0.84 -21.37 6.68
N CYS A 324 -1.96 -21.65 6.01
CA CYS A 324 -3.03 -22.50 6.51
C CYS A 324 -2.76 -24.02 6.33
N ASN A 325 -1.59 -24.42 5.84
CA ASN A 325 -1.23 -25.81 5.50
C ASN A 325 -2.22 -26.48 4.52
N LEU A 326 -2.82 -25.69 3.63
CA LEU A 326 -3.68 -26.17 2.55
C LEU A 326 -2.86 -26.46 1.29
N GLN A 327 -3.46 -27.21 0.37
CA GLN A 327 -2.87 -27.40 -0.96
C GLN A 327 -2.91 -26.07 -1.73
N PRO A 328 -1.74 -25.54 -2.13
CA PRO A 328 -1.71 -24.31 -2.90
C PRO A 328 -2.08 -24.60 -4.37
N PRO A 329 -2.49 -23.58 -5.15
CA PRO A 329 -2.84 -23.77 -6.56
C PRO A 329 -1.64 -24.26 -7.38
N VAL A 330 -1.88 -24.78 -8.59
CA VAL A 330 -0.78 -25.18 -9.49
C VAL A 330 0.14 -23.97 -9.73
N PRO A 331 1.48 -24.12 -9.68
CA PRO A 331 2.41 -23.03 -9.91
C PRO A 331 2.20 -22.36 -11.28
N ASP A 332 1.97 -21.04 -11.30
CA ASP A 332 1.91 -20.24 -12.53
C ASP A 332 3.18 -19.40 -12.68
N LEU A 333 3.72 -19.38 -13.90
CA LEU A 333 4.85 -18.52 -14.27
C LEU A 333 4.57 -17.03 -14.00
N GLN A 334 3.31 -16.59 -14.06
CA GLN A 334 2.96 -15.19 -13.77
C GLN A 334 3.22 -14.80 -12.31
N GLU A 335 3.27 -15.77 -11.39
CA GLU A 335 3.58 -15.56 -9.97
C GLU A 335 5.08 -15.29 -9.72
N ILE A 336 5.95 -15.55 -10.69
CA ILE A 336 7.36 -15.20 -10.62
C ILE A 336 7.49 -13.68 -10.75
N ALA A 337 7.79 -13.02 -9.63
CA ALA A 337 8.02 -11.57 -9.58
C ALA A 337 9.30 -11.13 -10.30
N ASP A 338 10.32 -11.99 -10.36
CA ASP A 338 11.55 -11.75 -11.13
C ASP A 338 11.25 -11.83 -12.63
N TYR A 339 11.20 -10.66 -13.29
CA TYR A 339 10.88 -10.53 -14.70
C TYR A 339 11.86 -11.27 -15.61
N ASP A 340 13.16 -11.31 -15.28
CA ASP A 340 14.19 -12.00 -16.08
C ASP A 340 14.04 -13.51 -15.96
N PHE A 341 13.91 -14.01 -14.73
CA PHE A 341 13.70 -15.44 -14.49
C PHE A 341 12.38 -15.91 -15.11
N ARG A 342 11.30 -15.14 -14.98
CA ARG A 342 10.02 -15.44 -15.62
C ARG A 342 10.14 -15.49 -17.13
N ALA A 343 10.81 -14.51 -17.76
CA ALA A 343 10.99 -14.49 -19.21
C ALA A 343 11.77 -15.72 -19.70
N LYS A 344 12.79 -16.14 -18.95
CA LYS A 344 13.56 -17.36 -19.23
C LYS A 344 12.73 -18.63 -19.09
N MET A 345 11.96 -18.78 -18.01
CA MET A 345 11.07 -19.94 -17.84
C MET A 345 10.00 -20.00 -18.92
N THR A 346 9.40 -18.86 -19.28
CA THR A 346 8.46 -18.75 -20.40
C THR A 346 9.13 -19.13 -21.73
N LYS A 347 10.38 -18.70 -21.98
CA LYS A 347 11.11 -19.07 -23.19
C LYS A 347 11.36 -20.58 -23.26
N ILE A 348 11.70 -21.22 -22.14
CA ILE A 348 11.83 -22.68 -22.07
C ILE A 348 10.48 -23.34 -22.35
N GLN A 349 9.40 -22.90 -21.69
CA GLN A 349 8.04 -23.44 -21.84
C GLN A 349 7.51 -23.37 -23.28
N LEU A 350 7.84 -22.29 -24.02
CA LEU A 350 7.38 -22.05 -25.39
C LEU A 350 8.22 -22.73 -26.48
N ALA A 351 9.38 -23.31 -26.15
CA ALA A 351 10.25 -23.98 -27.12
C ALA A 351 9.52 -25.12 -27.83
N GLN A 352 9.55 -25.17 -29.17
CA GLN A 352 8.73 -26.12 -29.93
C GLN A 352 9.39 -27.49 -30.13
N ASN A 353 10.68 -27.58 -29.84
CA ASN A 353 11.46 -28.81 -29.95
C ASN A 353 12.59 -28.85 -28.91
N VAL A 354 13.16 -30.05 -28.71
CA VAL A 354 14.18 -30.30 -27.68
C VAL A 354 15.43 -29.43 -27.86
N LYS A 355 15.84 -29.15 -29.10
CA LYS A 355 17.02 -28.31 -29.36
C LYS A 355 16.81 -26.86 -28.92
N GLU A 356 15.65 -26.29 -29.26
CA GLU A 356 15.27 -24.95 -28.79
C GLU A 356 15.18 -24.88 -27.27
N ALA A 357 14.59 -25.91 -26.65
CA ALA A 357 14.47 -25.98 -25.20
C ALA A 357 15.86 -26.07 -24.53
N GLN A 358 16.78 -26.88 -25.06
CA GLN A 358 18.17 -26.97 -24.58
C GLN A 358 18.93 -25.65 -24.72
N CYS A 359 18.75 -24.92 -25.83
CA CYS A 359 19.32 -23.58 -25.99
C CYS A 359 18.75 -22.60 -24.95
N ALA A 360 17.44 -22.59 -24.74
CA ALA A 360 16.80 -21.74 -23.72
C ALA A 360 17.24 -22.09 -22.29
N ILE A 361 17.40 -23.38 -21.98
CA ILE A 361 17.94 -23.85 -20.69
C ILE A 361 19.38 -23.38 -20.50
N MET A 362 20.20 -23.40 -21.56
CA MET A 362 21.59 -22.90 -21.50
C MET A 362 21.63 -21.41 -21.14
N GLU A 363 20.74 -20.61 -21.73
CA GLU A 363 20.60 -19.18 -21.41
C GLU A 363 20.12 -18.93 -19.97
N ALA A 364 19.33 -19.85 -19.40
CA ALA A 364 18.83 -19.79 -18.02
C ALA A 364 19.70 -20.56 -17.01
N SER A 365 20.87 -21.06 -17.44
CA SER A 365 21.61 -22.08 -16.70
C SER A 365 22.12 -21.60 -15.34
N ASP A 366 22.51 -20.32 -15.22
CA ASP A 366 22.96 -19.76 -13.95
C ASP A 366 21.83 -19.71 -12.92
N GLN A 367 20.64 -19.23 -13.31
CA GLN A 367 19.46 -19.18 -12.43
C GLN A 367 19.02 -20.58 -12.02
N LEU A 368 18.90 -21.50 -12.99
CA LEU A 368 18.50 -22.88 -12.74
C LEU A 368 19.50 -23.61 -11.85
N ARG A 369 20.81 -23.36 -12.02
CA ARG A 369 21.85 -23.95 -11.17
C ARG A 369 21.74 -23.44 -9.74
N MET A 370 21.50 -22.14 -9.54
CA MET A 370 21.32 -21.58 -8.20
C MET A 370 20.07 -22.11 -7.48
N LEU A 371 19.02 -22.45 -8.22
CA LEU A 371 17.80 -23.08 -7.67
C LEU A 371 17.95 -24.60 -7.48
N GLY A 372 19.00 -25.23 -8.03
CA GLY A 372 19.12 -26.69 -8.05
C GLY A 372 18.18 -27.39 -9.03
N SER A 373 17.68 -26.67 -10.04
CA SER A 373 16.72 -27.16 -11.03
C SER A 373 17.32 -27.35 -12.43
N LEU A 374 18.65 -27.25 -12.57
CA LEU A 374 19.34 -27.47 -13.84
C LEU A 374 19.56 -28.96 -14.10
N TRP A 375 18.89 -29.52 -15.10
CA TRP A 375 19.15 -30.88 -15.60
C TRP A 375 19.04 -30.98 -17.12
N HIS A 376 19.59 -32.06 -17.66
CA HIS A 376 19.53 -32.36 -19.09
C HIS A 376 18.15 -32.92 -19.47
N ILE A 377 17.56 -32.40 -20.55
CA ILE A 377 16.27 -32.85 -21.09
C ILE A 377 16.45 -33.70 -22.36
N GLN A 378 15.63 -34.73 -22.53
CA GLN A 378 15.59 -35.58 -23.73
C GLN A 378 14.27 -35.48 -24.48
N THR A 379 13.20 -35.09 -23.79
CA THR A 379 11.84 -34.96 -24.32
C THR A 379 11.24 -33.57 -24.02
N LEU A 380 10.10 -33.24 -24.64
CA LEU A 380 9.35 -32.03 -24.27
C LEU A 380 8.59 -32.18 -22.95
N GLU A 381 8.34 -33.41 -22.52
CA GLU A 381 7.81 -33.69 -21.18
C GLU A 381 8.85 -33.34 -20.10
N ASP A 382 10.13 -33.67 -20.33
CA ASP A 382 11.22 -33.27 -19.43
C ASP A 382 11.36 -31.74 -19.33
N ARG A 383 11.07 -31.02 -20.41
CA ARG A 383 11.03 -29.55 -20.45
C ARG A 383 9.90 -29.03 -19.55
N ASP A 384 8.70 -29.58 -19.68
CA ASP A 384 7.55 -29.15 -18.87
C ASP A 384 7.79 -29.45 -17.38
N ASN A 385 8.31 -30.65 -17.08
CA ASN A 385 8.71 -31.03 -15.73
C ASN A 385 9.82 -30.12 -15.15
N LEU A 386 10.79 -29.69 -15.97
CA LEU A 386 11.82 -28.74 -15.55
C LEU A 386 11.19 -27.40 -15.19
N VAL A 387 10.33 -26.85 -16.05
CA VAL A 387 9.69 -25.55 -15.82
C VAL A 387 8.80 -25.60 -14.58
N GLU A 388 7.98 -26.65 -14.43
CA GLU A 388 7.12 -26.83 -13.26
C GLU A 388 7.96 -26.92 -11.97
N SER A 389 8.98 -27.78 -11.96
CA SER A 389 9.88 -27.98 -10.81
C SER A 389 10.61 -26.68 -10.43
N ALA A 390 11.20 -25.99 -11.40
CA ALA A 390 11.92 -24.73 -11.18
C ALA A 390 10.99 -23.63 -10.67
N THR A 391 9.79 -23.52 -11.23
CA THR A 391 8.77 -22.55 -10.82
C THR A 391 8.31 -22.83 -9.40
N LYS A 392 7.95 -24.09 -9.10
CA LYS A 392 7.56 -24.52 -7.75
C LYS A 392 8.66 -24.24 -6.73
N PHE A 393 9.91 -24.58 -7.05
CA PHE A 393 11.02 -24.34 -6.14
C PHE A 393 11.21 -22.85 -5.86
N PHE A 394 11.07 -22.00 -6.89
CA PHE A 394 11.20 -20.56 -6.78
C PHE A 394 10.07 -19.90 -5.97
N ILE A 395 8.82 -20.29 -6.16
CA ILE A 395 7.68 -19.63 -5.48
C ILE A 395 7.28 -20.33 -4.16
N GLU A 396 7.78 -21.54 -3.88
CA GLU A 396 7.43 -22.29 -2.67
C GLU A 396 8.66 -22.76 -1.91
N ASN A 397 9.43 -23.69 -2.47
CA ASN A 397 10.38 -24.47 -1.68
C ASN A 397 11.47 -23.60 -1.04
N ARG A 398 11.99 -22.62 -1.77
CA ARG A 398 13.03 -21.71 -1.25
C ARG A 398 12.53 -20.77 -0.15
N LEU A 399 11.21 -20.63 0.00
CA LEU A 399 10.58 -19.76 0.98
C LEU A 399 10.18 -20.52 2.25
N ARG A 400 10.48 -21.82 2.36
CA ARG A 400 10.03 -22.67 3.47
C ARG A 400 10.45 -22.11 4.84
N ASP A 401 11.72 -21.79 5.03
CA ASP A 401 12.22 -21.26 6.31
C ASP A 401 11.59 -19.90 6.65
N SER A 402 11.41 -19.04 5.63
CA SER A 402 10.72 -17.76 5.78
C SER A 402 9.24 -17.95 6.13
N SER A 403 8.57 -18.93 5.52
CA SER A 403 7.17 -19.27 5.78
C SER A 403 6.97 -19.80 7.18
N GLU A 404 7.82 -20.71 7.64
CA GLU A 404 7.76 -21.25 9.01
C GLU A 404 8.04 -20.15 10.04
N GLN A 405 9.07 -19.31 9.82
CA GLN A 405 9.33 -18.16 10.68
C GLN A 405 8.16 -17.17 10.69
N PHE A 406 7.49 -16.96 9.56
CA PHE A 406 6.30 -16.11 9.45
C PHE A 406 5.11 -16.68 10.24
N LYS A 407 4.85 -17.99 10.11
CA LYS A 407 3.85 -18.74 10.86
C LYS A 407 4.09 -18.64 12.37
N GLU A 408 5.34 -18.78 12.85
CA GLU A 408 5.67 -18.55 14.26
C GLU A 408 5.26 -17.15 14.77
N GLY A 409 5.30 -16.15 13.90
CA GLY A 409 4.82 -14.80 14.19
C GLY A 409 3.30 -14.73 14.27
N LEU A 410 2.62 -15.31 13.27
CA LEU A 410 1.16 -15.35 13.19
C LEU A 410 0.51 -16.18 14.30
N GLU A 411 1.24 -17.09 14.96
CA GLU A 411 0.73 -17.80 16.15
C GLU A 411 0.46 -16.86 17.34
N CYS A 412 0.94 -15.61 17.29
CA CYS A 412 0.62 -14.59 18.27
C CYS A 412 -0.90 -14.48 18.49
N LEU A 413 -1.34 -14.50 19.76
CA LEU A 413 -2.75 -14.51 20.19
C LEU A 413 -3.56 -15.76 19.75
N GLY A 414 -2.91 -16.76 19.14
CA GLY A 414 -3.53 -17.97 18.60
C GLY A 414 -4.16 -17.78 17.22
N LEU A 415 -3.75 -16.74 16.49
CA LEU A 415 -4.34 -16.40 15.19
C LEU A 415 -4.07 -17.49 14.14
N LEU A 416 -2.83 -17.95 14.00
CA LEU A 416 -2.50 -19.04 13.06
C LEU A 416 -3.31 -20.31 13.34
N HIS A 417 -3.44 -20.72 14.60
CA HIS A 417 -4.27 -21.86 14.98
C HIS A 417 -5.71 -21.75 14.44
N LEU A 418 -6.35 -20.60 14.62
CA LEU A 418 -7.73 -20.38 14.13
C LEU A 418 -7.80 -20.26 12.60
N MET A 419 -6.79 -19.67 11.96
CA MET A 419 -6.70 -19.63 10.50
C MET A 419 -6.63 -21.04 9.90
N GLN A 420 -5.83 -21.92 10.49
CA GLN A 420 -5.69 -23.31 10.04
C GLN A 420 -6.95 -24.14 10.30
N LYS A 421 -7.64 -23.88 11.42
CA LYS A 421 -8.89 -24.58 11.77
C LYS A 421 -10.08 -24.12 10.93
N HIS A 422 -10.17 -22.82 10.61
CA HIS A 422 -11.31 -22.22 9.90
C HIS A 422 -10.88 -21.37 8.68
N PRO A 423 -10.15 -21.94 7.71
CA PRO A 423 -9.52 -21.16 6.64
C PRO A 423 -10.51 -20.40 5.76
N GLN A 424 -11.73 -20.93 5.54
CA GLN A 424 -12.72 -20.25 4.69
C GLN A 424 -13.19 -18.92 5.28
N LEU A 425 -13.29 -18.83 6.61
CA LEU A 425 -13.67 -17.58 7.30
C LEU A 425 -12.55 -16.55 7.28
N PHE A 426 -11.28 -16.99 7.32
CA PHE A 426 -10.14 -16.07 7.32
C PHE A 426 -9.71 -15.60 5.93
N LYS A 427 -10.21 -16.23 4.85
CA LYS A 427 -9.95 -15.74 3.49
C LYS A 427 -10.36 -14.29 3.31
N GLU A 428 -11.55 -13.92 3.78
CA GLU A 428 -12.08 -12.56 3.67
C GLU A 428 -11.33 -11.51 4.52
N VAL A 429 -10.44 -11.93 5.43
CA VAL A 429 -9.61 -11.03 6.26
C VAL A 429 -8.23 -10.81 5.65
N PHE A 430 -7.67 -11.86 5.05
CA PHE A 430 -6.28 -11.87 4.60
C PHE A 430 -6.12 -11.62 3.11
N MET A 431 -7.07 -12.07 2.30
CA MET A 431 -7.03 -11.93 0.84
C MET A 431 -7.86 -10.72 0.42
N TYR A 432 -7.38 -9.99 -0.58
CA TYR A 432 -8.08 -8.83 -1.09
C TYR A 432 -9.42 -9.22 -1.73
N GLU A 433 -10.47 -8.48 -1.37
CA GLU A 433 -11.76 -8.48 -2.05
C GLU A 433 -12.19 -7.02 -2.29
N GLU A 434 -12.71 -6.73 -3.49
CA GLU A 434 -13.11 -5.37 -3.84
C GLU A 434 -14.44 -5.01 -3.17
N LYS A 435 -14.34 -4.57 -1.91
CA LYS A 435 -15.45 -4.11 -1.06
C LYS A 435 -15.13 -2.70 -0.52
N PRO A 436 -15.33 -1.64 -1.34
CA PRO A 436 -15.10 -0.28 -0.88
C PRO A 436 -16.13 0.11 0.19
N LEU A 437 -15.77 1.04 1.07
CA LEU A 437 -16.72 1.70 1.96
C LEU A 437 -17.77 2.43 1.13
N LEU A 438 -19.04 2.35 1.56
CA LEU A 438 -20.16 3.10 1.01
C LEU A 438 -20.55 4.25 1.93
N ALA A 439 -21.20 5.26 1.37
CA ALA A 439 -21.78 6.40 2.07
C ALA A 439 -22.81 5.91 3.10
N GLU A 440 -23.57 4.86 2.77
CA GLU A 440 -24.51 4.22 3.70
C GLU A 440 -23.80 3.64 4.92
N ASP A 441 -22.65 2.98 4.75
CA ASP A 441 -21.88 2.40 5.85
C ASP A 441 -21.47 3.47 6.87
N ILE A 442 -20.93 4.59 6.39
CA ILE A 442 -20.54 5.71 7.26
C ILE A 442 -21.76 6.41 7.84
N SER A 443 -22.82 6.64 7.06
CA SER A 443 -24.04 7.30 7.53
C SER A 443 -24.72 6.50 8.65
N ALA A 444 -24.78 5.17 8.52
CA ALA A 444 -25.37 4.27 9.50
C ALA A 444 -24.50 4.07 10.75
N LEU A 445 -23.17 4.16 10.60
CA LEU A 445 -22.22 4.03 11.70
C LEU A 445 -22.37 5.12 12.76
N PHE A 446 -22.73 6.34 12.34
CA PHE A 446 -22.69 7.53 13.18
C PHE A 446 -24.06 7.93 13.73
N LYS A 447 -24.15 8.07 15.05
CA LYS A 447 -25.36 8.54 15.73
C LYS A 447 -25.28 10.02 16.08
N ALA A 448 -26.22 10.81 15.57
CA ALA A 448 -26.26 12.24 15.84
C ALA A 448 -26.83 12.57 17.22
N GLU A 449 -26.06 13.33 18.00
CA GLU A 449 -26.50 13.92 19.27
C GLU A 449 -27.20 15.25 18.99
N LEU A 450 -28.53 15.22 19.11
CA LEU A 450 -29.39 16.30 18.66
C LEU A 450 -29.94 17.10 19.83
N SER A 451 -30.06 18.41 19.64
CA SER A 451 -30.70 19.32 20.57
C SER A 451 -32.19 18.95 20.76
N PRO A 452 -32.82 19.38 21.87
CA PRO A 452 -34.22 19.09 22.15
C PRO A 452 -35.16 19.45 21.00
N VAL A 453 -36.18 18.63 20.82
CA VAL A 453 -37.23 18.83 19.81
C VAL A 453 -37.88 20.21 20.00
N GLY A 454 -38.04 20.96 18.91
CA GLY A 454 -38.61 22.31 18.92
C GLY A 454 -37.60 23.45 19.16
N SER A 455 -36.33 23.15 19.44
CA SER A 455 -35.30 24.19 19.55
C SER A 455 -34.84 24.70 18.18
N ASN A 456 -34.43 25.98 18.12
CA ASN A 456 -33.80 26.55 16.92
C ASN A 456 -32.53 25.78 16.51
N ARG A 457 -31.79 25.26 17.49
CA ARG A 457 -30.61 24.41 17.26
C ARG A 457 -30.97 23.15 16.50
N ARG A 458 -32.03 22.45 16.91
CA ARG A 458 -32.50 21.21 16.26
C ARG A 458 -32.82 21.38 14.77
N VAL A 459 -33.39 22.52 14.39
CA VAL A 459 -33.68 22.84 12.98
C VAL A 459 -32.39 22.89 12.17
N VAL A 460 -31.38 23.61 12.67
CA VAL A 460 -30.11 23.78 11.97
C VAL A 460 -29.29 22.49 11.93
N GLU A 461 -29.25 21.74 13.04
CA GLU A 461 -28.60 20.42 13.11
C GLU A 461 -29.20 19.43 12.11
N SER A 462 -30.53 19.43 11.97
CA SER A 462 -31.22 18.53 11.03
C SER A 462 -30.86 18.85 9.58
N ARG A 463 -30.74 20.14 9.24
CA ARG A 463 -30.22 20.57 7.93
C ARG A 463 -28.76 20.16 7.72
N THR A 464 -27.91 20.33 8.74
CA THR A 464 -26.51 19.90 8.68
C THR A 464 -26.37 18.39 8.48
N ILE A 465 -27.26 17.58 9.06
CA ILE A 465 -27.29 16.12 8.79
C ILE A 465 -27.64 15.83 7.33
N CYS A 466 -28.59 16.55 6.73
CA CYS A 466 -28.87 16.39 5.30
C CYS A 466 -27.62 16.70 4.47
N PHE A 467 -26.96 17.84 4.74
CA PHE A 467 -25.72 18.20 4.07
C PHE A 467 -24.63 17.13 4.24
N TRP A 468 -24.47 16.58 5.45
CA TRP A 468 -23.54 15.49 5.72
C TRP A 468 -23.82 14.25 4.85
N ARG A 469 -25.08 13.81 4.77
CA ARG A 469 -25.46 12.62 4.00
C ARG A 469 -25.30 12.83 2.49
N ASP A 470 -25.74 13.97 1.98
CA ASP A 470 -25.60 14.31 0.56
C ASP A 470 -24.11 14.39 0.17
N TRP A 471 -23.29 14.96 1.06
CA TRP A 471 -21.85 15.05 0.85
C TRP A 471 -21.14 13.68 0.85
N LEU A 472 -21.54 12.74 1.71
CA LEU A 472 -20.99 11.37 1.68
C LEU A 472 -21.26 10.69 0.33
N ILE A 473 -22.44 10.89 -0.26
CA ILE A 473 -22.78 10.35 -1.58
C ILE A 473 -21.87 10.97 -2.65
N GLU A 474 -21.68 12.30 -2.62
CA GLU A 474 -20.75 12.98 -3.54
C GLU A 474 -19.29 12.47 -3.42
N VAL A 475 -18.84 12.16 -2.20
CA VAL A 475 -17.52 11.57 -1.95
C VAL A 475 -17.44 10.15 -2.51
N GLU A 476 -18.47 9.33 -2.33
CA GLU A 476 -18.58 7.98 -2.90
C GLU A 476 -18.52 8.00 -4.44
N GLU A 477 -19.25 8.94 -5.07
CA GLU A 477 -19.23 9.15 -6.53
C GLU A 477 -17.86 9.65 -7.05
N GLY A 478 -16.94 10.02 -6.16
CA GLY A 478 -15.59 10.46 -6.48
C GLY A 478 -15.49 11.91 -6.92
N THR A 479 -16.51 12.74 -6.67
CA THR A 479 -16.52 14.17 -7.02
C THR A 479 -15.61 15.00 -6.10
N ALA A 480 -15.37 14.53 -4.88
CA ALA A 480 -14.55 15.18 -3.85
C ALA A 480 -13.05 14.79 -3.87
N TYR A 481 -12.55 14.19 -4.96
CA TYR A 481 -11.15 13.72 -5.04
C TYR A 481 -10.14 14.85 -4.75
N PRO A 482 -9.10 14.63 -3.90
CA PRO A 482 -8.59 13.33 -3.43
C PRO A 482 -9.16 12.85 -2.10
N LEU A 483 -10.26 13.43 -1.62
CA LEU A 483 -10.97 12.91 -0.45
C LEU A 483 -11.77 11.66 -0.82
N THR A 484 -11.73 10.68 0.07
CA THR A 484 -12.40 9.38 -0.07
C THR A 484 -12.99 8.99 1.29
N LEU A 485 -13.94 8.05 1.30
CA LEU A 485 -14.66 7.65 2.51
C LEU A 485 -13.74 7.06 3.60
N ASP A 486 -12.70 6.32 3.21
CA ASP A 486 -11.66 5.81 4.11
C ASP A 486 -10.86 6.94 4.78
N LYS A 487 -10.63 8.06 4.09
CA LYS A 487 -9.97 9.25 4.67
C LYS A 487 -10.85 9.95 5.70
N ILE A 488 -12.16 10.01 5.45
CA ILE A 488 -13.12 10.56 6.41
C ILE A 488 -13.12 9.69 7.67
N LEU A 489 -13.19 8.36 7.50
CA LEU A 489 -13.13 7.42 8.61
C LEU A 489 -11.79 7.50 9.36
N GLY A 490 -10.68 7.63 8.62
CA GLY A 490 -9.34 7.82 9.19
C GLY A 490 -9.25 9.07 10.04
N PHE A 491 -9.80 10.19 9.55
CA PHE A 491 -9.84 11.46 10.28
C PHE A 491 -10.61 11.39 11.60
N VAL A 492 -11.73 10.68 11.66
CA VAL A 492 -12.55 10.61 12.88
C VAL A 492 -12.13 9.49 13.82
N SER A 493 -11.59 8.39 13.33
CA SER A 493 -11.39 7.16 14.13
C SER A 493 -9.94 6.71 14.26
N GLY A 494 -9.05 7.17 13.37
CA GLY A 494 -7.71 6.62 13.20
C GLY A 494 -7.66 5.30 12.41
N SER A 495 -8.80 4.83 11.88
CA SER A 495 -8.91 3.62 11.04
C SER A 495 -9.45 3.95 9.66
N THR A 496 -8.95 3.30 8.62
CA THR A 496 -9.42 3.47 7.23
C THR A 496 -10.52 2.49 6.83
N ALA A 497 -10.89 1.56 7.71
CA ALA A 497 -12.00 0.61 7.53
C ALA A 497 -12.78 0.44 8.85
N ILE A 498 -14.01 -0.03 8.75
CA ILE A 498 -14.82 -0.37 9.93
C ILE A 498 -14.37 -1.75 10.42
N PRO A 499 -13.87 -1.89 11.67
CA PRO A 499 -13.45 -3.19 12.20
C PRO A 499 -14.59 -4.20 12.21
N ARG A 500 -14.32 -5.49 11.96
CA ARG A 500 -15.33 -6.56 12.03
C ARG A 500 -15.98 -6.72 13.41
N LEU A 501 -15.22 -6.41 14.46
CA LEU A 501 -15.74 -6.40 15.83
C LEU A 501 -16.49 -5.10 16.17
N GLY A 502 -16.52 -4.13 15.27
CA GLY A 502 -16.98 -2.77 15.50
C GLY A 502 -15.95 -1.94 16.27
N PHE A 503 -16.26 -0.66 16.45
CA PHE A 503 -15.45 0.21 17.29
C PHE A 503 -15.77 -0.01 18.78
N PRO A 504 -14.80 0.23 19.69
CA PRO A 504 -15.00 0.00 21.13
C PRO A 504 -15.98 0.98 21.78
N VAL A 505 -16.29 2.09 21.10
CA VAL A 505 -17.25 3.11 21.54
C VAL A 505 -18.20 3.44 20.38
N GLU A 506 -19.46 3.79 20.70
CA GLU A 506 -20.47 4.19 19.70
C GLU A 506 -20.02 5.49 19.01
N PRO A 507 -19.78 5.48 17.67
CA PRO A 507 -19.41 6.68 16.93
C PRO A 507 -20.53 7.72 16.91
N LYS A 508 -20.17 9.00 17.10
CA LYS A 508 -21.15 10.07 17.30
C LYS A 508 -20.92 11.27 16.39
N LEU A 509 -22.03 11.93 16.03
CA LEU A 509 -22.02 13.25 15.42
C LEU A 509 -22.45 14.30 16.44
N GLU A 510 -21.63 15.31 16.60
CA GLU A 510 -21.94 16.53 17.36
C GLU A 510 -21.94 17.74 16.41
N PHE A 511 -22.45 18.88 16.89
CA PHE A 511 -22.59 20.08 16.07
C PHE A 511 -21.87 21.28 16.68
N LEU A 512 -21.06 21.95 15.86
CA LEU A 512 -20.29 23.12 16.27
C LEU A 512 -21.19 24.36 16.19
N HIS A 513 -21.99 24.56 17.23
CA HIS A 513 -22.82 25.76 17.37
C HIS A 513 -21.96 27.01 17.63
N PRO A 514 -22.30 28.16 17.03
CA PRO A 514 -21.64 29.43 17.34
C PRO A 514 -21.77 29.74 18.84
N GLN A 515 -20.65 30.09 19.48
CA GLN A 515 -20.63 30.57 20.86
C GLN A 515 -20.35 32.07 20.89
N GLU A 516 -21.03 32.79 21.79
CA GLU A 516 -20.76 34.20 22.02
C GLU A 516 -19.35 34.35 22.61
N ASN A 517 -18.48 35.08 21.91
CA ASN A 517 -17.06 35.34 22.25
C ASN A 517 -16.02 34.29 21.80
N GLU A 518 -16.39 33.29 20.99
CA GLU A 518 -15.43 32.38 20.36
C GLU A 518 -15.29 32.65 18.86
N ALA A 519 -14.12 32.33 18.30
CA ALA A 519 -13.93 32.36 16.86
C ALA A 519 -14.88 31.37 16.17
N PRO A 520 -15.42 31.68 14.98
CA PRO A 520 -16.32 30.79 14.28
C PRO A 520 -15.61 29.47 13.93
N LYS A 521 -16.19 28.36 14.38
CA LYS A 521 -15.71 27.01 14.09
C LYS A 521 -16.20 26.58 12.70
N ILE A 522 -15.43 26.94 11.68
CA ILE A 522 -15.80 26.74 10.28
C ILE A 522 -15.41 25.35 9.72
N PHE A 523 -14.44 24.68 10.33
CA PHE A 523 -13.93 23.37 9.92
C PHE A 523 -14.47 22.25 10.82
N PRO A 524 -14.55 21.00 10.34
CA PRO A 524 -14.84 19.85 11.18
C PRO A 524 -13.76 19.63 12.25
N GLU A 525 -14.19 19.14 13.41
CA GLU A 525 -13.28 18.68 14.47
C GLU A 525 -13.53 17.18 14.72
N ALA A 526 -12.47 16.44 15.03
CA ALA A 526 -12.57 15.04 15.40
C ALA A 526 -11.97 14.78 16.78
N ASN A 527 -12.59 13.88 17.54
CA ASN A 527 -11.95 13.22 18.67
C ASN A 527 -11.84 11.74 18.33
N THR A 528 -10.61 11.29 18.04
CA THR A 528 -10.34 9.92 17.62
C THR A 528 -10.59 8.93 18.73
N CYS A 529 -10.19 9.24 19.96
CA CYS A 529 -10.34 8.36 21.11
C CYS A 529 -11.81 8.00 21.36
N SER A 530 -12.70 9.00 21.34
CA SER A 530 -14.15 8.82 21.54
C SER A 530 -14.95 8.63 20.25
N ILE A 531 -14.29 8.69 19.07
CA ILE A 531 -14.88 8.57 17.73
C ILE A 531 -16.06 9.53 17.55
N VAL A 532 -15.79 10.81 17.84
CA VAL A 532 -16.76 11.89 17.69
C VAL A 532 -16.34 12.78 16.54
N LEU A 533 -17.19 12.91 15.52
CA LEU A 533 -17.04 13.90 14.46
C LEU A 533 -17.97 15.08 14.77
N ARG A 534 -17.39 16.28 14.86
CA ARG A 534 -18.13 17.52 15.08
C ARG A 534 -18.32 18.24 13.75
N LEU A 535 -19.57 18.37 13.34
CA LEU A 535 -19.95 18.99 12.08
C LEU A 535 -20.05 20.51 12.22
N PRO A 536 -19.39 21.30 11.35
CA PRO A 536 -19.55 22.74 11.33
C PRO A 536 -20.94 23.12 10.81
N ILE A 537 -21.52 24.16 11.40
CA ILE A 537 -22.82 24.68 10.99
C ILE A 537 -22.64 25.76 9.92
N HIS A 538 -23.10 25.47 8.71
CA HIS A 538 -23.05 26.39 7.58
C HIS A 538 -24.45 26.74 7.04
N PRO A 539 -24.60 27.93 6.40
CA PRO A 539 -25.88 28.37 5.86
C PRO A 539 -26.25 27.69 4.54
N SER A 540 -25.26 27.24 3.75
CA SER A 540 -25.46 26.52 2.49
C SER A 540 -24.65 25.24 2.44
N TYR A 541 -25.06 24.35 1.53
CA TYR A 541 -24.40 23.06 1.32
C TYR A 541 -22.98 23.22 0.76
N GLU A 542 -22.78 24.18 -0.16
CA GLU A 542 -21.49 24.41 -0.82
C GLU A 542 -20.42 24.83 0.21
N LEU A 543 -20.77 25.74 1.12
CA LEU A 543 -19.88 26.16 2.21
C LEU A 543 -19.60 25.02 3.18
N PHE A 544 -20.60 24.19 3.49
CA PHE A 544 -20.41 23.00 4.30
C PHE A 544 -19.39 22.06 3.64
N ARG A 545 -19.62 21.68 2.38
CA ARG A 545 -18.74 20.79 1.62
C ARG A 545 -17.30 21.31 1.54
N GLU A 546 -17.11 22.56 1.08
CA GLU A 546 -15.77 23.13 0.90
C GLU A 546 -14.96 23.13 2.20
N ASN A 547 -15.60 23.46 3.33
CA ASN A 547 -14.91 23.47 4.62
C ASN A 547 -14.72 22.06 5.20
N MET A 548 -15.64 21.12 4.97
CA MET A 548 -15.46 19.72 5.34
C MET A 548 -14.24 19.12 4.63
N GLU A 549 -14.17 19.27 3.31
CA GLU A 549 -13.06 18.78 2.50
C GLU A 549 -11.74 19.44 2.87
N SER A 550 -11.73 20.77 2.99
CA SER A 550 -10.54 21.52 3.38
C SER A 550 -10.04 21.12 4.77
N GLY A 551 -10.94 21.00 5.75
CA GLY A 551 -10.57 20.67 7.13
C GLY A 551 -9.99 19.26 7.27
N ILE A 552 -10.55 18.29 6.55
CA ILE A 552 -10.08 16.89 6.61
C ILE A 552 -8.74 16.74 5.86
N LEU A 553 -8.65 17.27 4.63
CA LEU A 553 -7.44 17.11 3.80
C LEU A 553 -6.22 17.86 4.33
N GLN A 554 -6.43 18.94 5.10
CA GLN A 554 -5.34 19.74 5.67
C GLN A 554 -5.00 19.35 7.11
N SER A 555 -5.65 18.34 7.67
CA SER A 555 -5.40 17.93 9.05
C SER A 555 -3.99 17.33 9.20
N PRO A 556 -3.13 17.89 10.06
CA PRO A 556 -1.73 17.47 10.18
C PRO A 556 -1.55 16.11 10.86
N THR A 557 -2.54 15.66 11.64
CA THR A 557 -2.41 14.56 12.62
C THR A 557 -2.90 13.20 12.13
N PHE A 558 -3.13 13.00 10.83
CA PHE A 558 -3.70 11.73 10.35
C PHE A 558 -2.87 10.92 9.37
N GLY A 559 -1.63 11.31 9.04
CA GLY A 559 -0.74 10.46 8.24
C GLY A 559 -1.28 9.95 6.89
N VAL A 560 -2.42 10.50 6.44
CA VAL A 560 -3.06 10.20 5.15
C VAL A 560 -2.69 11.32 4.16
N MET A 561 -1.40 11.39 3.85
CA MET A 561 -0.90 12.10 2.66
C MET A 561 -0.25 11.12 1.71
#